data_AF-A0A7Y9QV35-F1
#
_entry.id   AF-A0A7Y9QV35-F1
#
_cell.length_a   1.000
_cell.length_b   1.000
_cell.length_c   1.000
_cell.angle_alpha   90.00
_cell.angle_beta   90.00
_cell.angle_gamma   90.00
#
_symmetry.space_group_name_H-M   'P 1'
#
loop_
_entity.id
_entity.type
_entity.pdbx_description
1 polymer ?
#
loop_
_entity_poly.entity_id
_entity_poly.type
_entity_poly.pdbx_seq_one_letter_code
_entity_poly.pdbx_strand_id
1 'polypeptide(L)'
;MTTATSLPDLGLLQAPTRHLFFTGKGGVGKTSLSTACALALADAGRRVLLVSTDAASNLDEMLGIPLRNTPVPVPGAPGLSVLNIDPQAAAEAYRARVIDQMGAEADDAERATVREQLSGACTTEIAAFDEFTALLAGGGEGYEHIVFDTAPTGHTLRLLSLPKAWTGFLAGNDRGASCLGPHSGLKMQEVRFRQALQTLGDAALTTVVLVTRPETGAIAEAARTSVELAELGLGHQRLAINGVFHASQRDDAVAQAVEAQGAQALAAMPEVLRALPSDRVPLRPFDTVGLPALRALLRPDVAGPAPALTEAGQGEATWHPLADLVDDLTAPGRGLIMVMGKGGVGKTTIAAALAVALVQRGHTVHLSTTDPAAHLASTLDGQLDGLRVDRIDPQAETQRYTDKILAARGKDLDAAGLALLREDLKSPCTEEVAVFHAFSRIVSEARSAFVVLDTAPTGHSLLLMDATGAYHRQMVREFEGTSGSHIVTPMMRLQDGSYTRIVLVTLPESTPVSQAAALQDDLRRAHIEPAAWVLNRSLLASGTTDPLLAGRLAGERRQMARIAEGLSSRMTCVVPWQAVAPVGVEALTALVQRP
;
A
#
# COMPACT_ATOMS: atom_id res chain seq x y z
N MET A 1 30.30 29.22 8.56
CA MET A 1 29.23 29.45 9.55
C MET A 1 27.96 29.78 8.78
N THR A 2 27.15 28.77 8.48
CA THR A 2 25.79 28.97 7.93
C THR A 2 24.92 29.53 9.05
N THR A 3 24.36 30.71 8.85
CA THR A 3 23.36 31.29 9.76
C THR A 3 22.18 30.33 9.86
N ALA A 4 21.86 29.85 11.05
CA ALA A 4 20.71 28.97 11.28
C ALA A 4 19.45 29.64 10.74
N THR A 5 18.74 28.94 9.87
CA THR A 5 17.50 29.47 9.28
C THR A 5 16.39 29.33 10.32
N SER A 6 15.47 30.30 10.41
CA SER A 6 14.28 30.18 11.28
C SER A 6 13.50 28.89 10.97
N LEU A 7 12.68 28.36 11.87
CA LEU A 7 11.80 27.24 11.48
C LEU A 7 10.60 27.75 10.66
N PRO A 8 10.06 26.96 9.72
CA PRO A 8 8.76 27.24 9.10
C PRO A 8 7.66 27.38 10.15
N ASP A 9 6.64 28.20 9.86
CA ASP A 9 5.48 28.38 10.74
C ASP A 9 4.50 27.20 10.62
N LEU A 10 4.92 26.06 11.17
CA LEU A 10 4.13 24.84 11.31
C LEU A 10 4.17 24.45 12.78
N GLY A 11 3.00 24.27 13.39
CA GLY A 11 2.90 23.89 14.80
C GLY A 11 3.63 22.58 15.12
N LEU A 12 3.74 21.67 14.15
CA LEU A 12 4.52 20.42 14.31
C LEU A 12 6.04 20.65 14.50
N LEU A 13 6.58 21.78 14.05
CA LEU A 13 8.01 22.12 14.16
C LEU A 13 8.32 23.07 15.32
N GLN A 14 7.32 23.64 15.99
CA GLN A 14 7.56 24.59 17.10
C GLN A 14 8.09 23.89 18.37
N ALA A 15 7.63 22.66 18.64
CA ALA A 15 8.09 21.82 19.75
C ALA A 15 8.14 20.34 19.33
N PRO A 16 9.04 19.97 18.40
CA PRO A 16 9.11 18.61 17.88
C PRO A 16 9.61 17.66 18.97
N THR A 17 8.92 16.53 19.14
CA THR A 17 9.40 15.44 19.97
C THR A 17 10.64 14.78 19.35
N ARG A 18 11.33 13.93 20.11
CA ARG A 18 12.50 13.19 19.61
C ARG A 18 12.15 12.30 18.42
N HIS A 19 11.03 11.59 18.48
CA HIS A 19 10.55 10.71 17.42
C HIS A 19 9.34 11.35 16.74
N LEU A 20 9.40 11.47 15.42
CA LEU A 20 8.33 12.00 14.58
C LEU A 20 7.93 10.93 13.56
N PHE A 21 6.69 10.45 13.61
CA PHE A 21 6.17 9.46 12.67
C PHE A 21 5.21 10.09 11.69
N PHE A 22 5.42 9.91 10.39
CA PHE A 22 4.47 10.33 9.37
C PHE A 22 3.68 9.12 8.90
N THR A 23 2.36 9.20 8.93
CA THR A 23 1.49 8.10 8.49
C THR A 23 0.30 8.61 7.69
N GLY A 24 -0.36 7.74 6.94
CA GLY A 24 -1.43 8.11 6.02
C GLY A 24 -1.35 7.33 4.70
N LYS A 25 -2.41 7.49 3.90
CA LYS A 25 -2.59 6.79 2.63
C LYS A 25 -1.41 7.00 1.65
N GLY A 26 -1.19 6.08 0.71
CA GLY A 26 -0.22 6.27 -0.37
C GLY A 26 -0.52 7.55 -1.19
N GLY A 27 0.52 8.29 -1.58
CA GLY A 27 0.39 9.50 -2.42
C GLY A 27 0.02 10.81 -1.69
N VAL A 28 -0.39 10.78 -0.42
CA VAL A 28 -0.77 12.00 0.32
C VAL A 28 0.40 12.96 0.60
N GLY A 29 1.65 12.52 0.37
CA GLY A 29 2.87 13.32 0.52
C GLY A 29 3.62 13.12 1.84
N LYS A 30 3.49 11.94 2.46
CA LYS A 30 4.23 11.58 3.70
C LYS A 30 5.73 11.81 3.57
N THR A 31 6.37 11.17 2.59
CA THR A 31 7.82 11.24 2.36
C THR A 31 8.27 12.67 2.05
N SER A 32 7.49 13.43 1.28
CA SER A 32 7.79 14.83 0.99
C SER A 32 7.75 15.69 2.26
N LEU A 33 6.69 15.55 3.07
CA LEU A 33 6.56 16.32 4.31
C LEU A 33 7.56 15.89 5.38
N SER A 34 7.77 14.60 5.59
CA SER A 34 8.74 14.08 6.55
C SER A 34 10.14 14.57 6.22
N THR A 35 10.53 14.52 4.93
CA THR A 35 11.83 14.99 4.47
C THR A 35 11.96 16.50 4.58
N ALA A 36 10.92 17.26 4.20
CA ALA A 36 10.97 18.71 4.32
C ALA A 36 11.02 19.17 5.80
N CYS A 37 10.34 18.46 6.70
CA CYS A 37 10.42 18.70 8.15
C CYS A 37 11.81 18.36 8.70
N ALA A 38 12.37 17.21 8.31
CA ALA A 38 13.71 16.81 8.70
C ALA A 38 14.77 17.81 8.21
N LEU A 39 14.63 18.29 6.98
CA LEU A 39 15.48 19.32 6.39
C LEU A 39 15.34 20.66 7.12
N ALA A 40 14.12 21.09 7.45
CA ALA A 40 13.89 22.32 8.21
C ALA A 40 14.54 22.28 9.60
N LEU A 41 14.47 21.13 10.30
CA LEU A 41 15.14 20.93 11.58
C LEU A 41 16.67 20.97 11.43
N ALA A 42 17.21 20.35 10.38
CA ALA A 42 18.65 20.39 10.10
C ALA A 42 19.14 21.79 9.72
N ASP A 43 18.38 22.54 8.90
CA ASP A 43 18.66 23.94 8.53
C ASP A 43 18.59 24.89 9.76
N ALA A 44 17.85 24.50 10.80
CA ALA A 44 17.82 25.15 12.11
C ALA A 44 18.96 24.71 13.05
N GLY A 45 19.89 23.88 12.57
CA GLY A 45 21.09 23.43 13.30
C GLY A 45 20.93 22.16 14.12
N ARG A 46 19.81 21.43 13.98
CA ARG A 46 19.59 20.16 14.69
C ARG A 46 20.26 18.99 13.99
N ARG A 47 20.65 17.97 14.77
CA ARG A 47 21.07 16.67 14.22
C ARG A 47 19.86 15.77 14.01
N VAL A 48 19.57 15.43 12.76
CA VAL A 48 18.34 14.73 12.36
C VAL A 48 18.68 13.45 11.59
N LEU A 49 18.02 12.36 11.95
CA LEU A 49 18.01 11.11 11.20
C LEU A 49 16.65 10.94 10.54
N LEU A 50 16.60 10.95 9.20
CA LEU A 50 15.42 10.57 8.44
C LEU A 50 15.48 9.07 8.14
N VAL A 51 14.42 8.35 8.47
CA VAL A 51 14.29 6.90 8.33
C VAL A 51 13.17 6.62 7.35
N SER A 52 13.49 5.92 6.25
CA SER A 52 12.53 5.40 5.28
C SER A 52 12.36 3.90 5.49
N THR A 53 11.12 3.42 5.46
CA THR A 53 10.80 1.98 5.49
C THR A 53 9.99 1.52 4.28
N ASP A 54 9.69 2.42 3.34
CA ASP A 54 8.95 2.07 2.13
C ASP A 54 9.93 1.55 1.07
N ALA A 55 9.79 0.27 0.70
CA ALA A 55 10.59 -0.37 -0.35
C ALA A 55 10.42 0.32 -1.72
N ALA A 56 9.30 1.01 -1.94
CA ALA A 56 9.01 1.80 -3.13
C ALA A 56 9.17 3.31 -2.92
N SER A 57 9.87 3.72 -1.86
CA SER A 57 10.19 5.13 -1.59
C SER A 57 11.00 5.71 -2.75
N ASN A 58 10.70 6.94 -3.13
CA ASN A 58 11.44 7.72 -4.12
C ASN A 58 12.45 8.68 -3.45
N LEU A 59 12.85 8.37 -2.21
CA LEU A 59 13.71 9.23 -1.40
C LEU A 59 15.13 9.37 -1.99
N ASP A 60 15.62 8.35 -2.69
CA ASP A 60 16.88 8.36 -3.44
C ASP A 60 16.86 9.38 -4.58
N GLU A 61 15.82 9.37 -5.41
CA GLU A 61 15.59 10.35 -6.48
C GLU A 61 15.37 11.75 -5.89
N MET A 62 14.59 11.84 -4.81
CA MET A 62 14.25 13.10 -4.17
C MET A 62 15.47 13.81 -3.57
N LEU A 63 16.42 13.07 -3.01
CA LEU A 63 17.62 13.61 -2.38
C LEU A 63 18.87 13.53 -3.27
N GLY A 64 18.82 12.78 -4.37
CA GLY A 64 19.97 12.54 -5.25
C GLY A 64 21.08 11.72 -4.61
N ILE A 65 20.75 10.80 -3.69
CA ILE A 65 21.73 9.96 -2.99
C ILE A 65 21.31 8.48 -2.99
N PRO A 66 22.27 7.55 -3.05
CA PRO A 66 21.97 6.13 -2.86
C PRO A 66 21.59 5.87 -1.40
N LEU A 67 20.43 5.25 -1.19
CA LEU A 67 19.97 4.85 0.13
C LEU A 67 20.70 3.60 0.62
N ARG A 68 20.91 3.52 1.94
CA ARG A 68 21.58 2.38 2.60
C ARG A 68 20.90 2.06 3.92
N ASN A 69 21.12 0.84 4.42
CA ASN A 69 20.73 0.40 5.76
C ASN A 69 21.64 0.96 6.88
N THR A 70 22.49 1.93 6.57
CA THR A 70 23.34 2.67 7.50
C THR A 70 23.16 4.16 7.27
N PRO A 71 23.26 5.02 8.31
CA PRO A 71 23.02 6.44 8.13
C PRO A 71 24.03 7.07 7.15
N VAL A 72 23.51 7.73 6.11
CA VAL A 72 24.30 8.46 5.10
C VAL A 72 24.00 9.95 5.22
N PRO A 73 25.01 10.84 5.30
CA PRO A 73 24.77 12.28 5.33
C PRO A 73 24.20 12.79 4.00
N VAL A 74 23.30 13.77 4.07
CA VAL A 74 22.69 14.37 2.87
C VAL A 74 23.54 15.55 2.38
N PRO A 75 24.10 15.51 1.16
CA PRO A 75 24.85 16.63 0.60
C PRO A 75 23.99 17.90 0.51
N GLY A 76 24.49 19.03 1.00
CA GLY A 76 23.76 20.30 0.99
C GLY A 76 22.74 20.51 2.13
N ALA A 77 22.67 19.56 3.07
CA ALA A 77 21.87 19.65 4.29
C ALA A 77 22.69 19.22 5.53
N PRO A 78 23.60 20.09 6.04
CA PRO A 78 24.40 19.79 7.21
C PRO A 78 23.52 19.42 8.42
N GLY A 79 23.85 18.33 9.11
CA GLY A 79 23.06 17.83 10.25
C GLY A 79 21.96 16.85 9.88
N LEU A 80 21.64 16.65 8.59
CA LEU A 80 20.70 15.63 8.13
C LEU A 80 21.42 14.38 7.65
N SER A 81 21.00 13.23 8.16
CA SER A 81 21.38 11.90 7.66
C SER A 81 20.14 11.08 7.33
N VAL A 82 20.29 10.13 6.41
CA VAL A 82 19.20 9.28 5.94
C VAL A 82 19.58 7.82 6.12
N LEU A 83 18.64 7.02 6.60
CA LEU A 83 18.72 5.58 6.69
C LEU A 83 17.49 4.97 6.01
N ASN A 84 17.69 3.93 5.21
CA ASN A 84 16.61 3.19 4.59
C ASN A 84 16.59 1.75 5.10
N ILE A 85 15.47 1.36 5.68
CA ILE A 85 15.19 -0.03 6.07
C ILE A 85 14.46 -0.65 4.89
N ASP A 86 15.19 -1.44 4.10
CA ASP A 86 14.60 -2.30 3.09
C ASP A 86 14.00 -3.54 3.78
N PRO A 87 12.67 -3.73 3.77
CA PRO A 87 12.03 -4.87 4.43
C PRO A 87 12.51 -6.22 3.89
N GLN A 88 12.77 -6.33 2.59
CA GLN A 88 13.23 -7.59 1.98
C GLN A 88 14.66 -7.90 2.42
N ALA A 89 15.55 -6.90 2.36
CA ALA A 89 16.91 -7.07 2.86
C ALA A 89 16.93 -7.38 4.37
N ALA A 90 16.04 -6.78 5.15
CA ALA A 90 15.87 -7.07 6.57
C ALA A 90 15.40 -8.51 6.81
N ALA A 91 14.41 -9.00 6.05
CA ALA A 91 13.97 -10.40 6.09
C ALA A 91 15.09 -11.37 5.73
N GLU A 92 15.86 -11.08 4.67
CA GLU A 92 16.98 -11.92 4.25
C GLU A 92 18.06 -11.99 5.34
N ALA A 93 18.42 -10.85 5.93
CA ALA A 93 19.36 -10.79 7.03
C ALA A 93 18.85 -11.53 8.27
N TYR A 94 17.56 -11.38 8.61
CA TYR A 94 16.93 -12.11 9.71
C TYR A 94 16.97 -13.62 9.47
N ARG A 95 16.58 -14.06 8.27
CA ARG A 95 16.60 -15.47 7.85
C ARG A 95 18.01 -16.06 7.88
N ALA A 96 19.01 -15.32 7.40
CA ALA A 96 20.41 -15.72 7.48
C ALA A 96 20.86 -15.92 8.94
N ARG A 97 20.53 -14.97 9.84
CA ARG A 97 20.84 -15.07 11.27
C ARG A 97 20.22 -16.31 11.91
N VAL A 98 18.97 -16.63 11.60
CA VAL A 98 18.29 -17.82 12.15
C VAL A 98 18.94 -19.11 11.63
N ILE A 99 19.26 -19.18 10.33
CA ILE A 99 19.92 -20.36 9.73
C ILE A 99 21.33 -20.57 10.31
N ASP A 100 22.08 -19.50 10.54
CA ASP A 100 23.41 -19.58 11.15
C ASP A 100 23.35 -20.09 12.60
N GLN A 101 22.25 -19.84 13.31
CA GLN A 101 22.05 -20.30 14.69
C GLN A 101 21.66 -21.79 14.80
N MET A 102 21.28 -22.46 13.70
CA MET A 102 20.85 -23.87 13.73
C MET A 102 22.00 -24.87 14.03
N GLY A 103 23.23 -24.41 14.24
CA GLY A 103 24.38 -25.25 14.56
C GLY A 103 24.85 -26.10 13.36
N ALA A 104 25.99 -26.78 13.48
CA ALA A 104 26.55 -27.57 12.37
C ALA A 104 25.85 -28.93 12.13
N GLU A 105 24.98 -29.35 13.06
CA GLU A 105 24.30 -30.66 13.02
C GLU A 105 23.01 -30.64 12.20
N ALA A 106 22.43 -29.46 11.93
CA ALA A 106 21.26 -29.32 11.07
C ALA A 106 21.62 -29.61 9.60
N ASP A 107 20.91 -30.56 9.00
CA ASP A 107 21.12 -30.96 7.61
C ASP A 107 20.57 -29.93 6.61
N ASP A 108 20.94 -30.09 5.33
CA ASP A 108 20.53 -29.15 4.28
C ASP A 108 19.01 -29.13 4.05
N ALA A 109 18.30 -30.22 4.33
CA ALA A 109 16.86 -30.32 4.16
C ALA A 109 16.11 -29.57 5.28
N GLU A 110 16.59 -29.66 6.52
CA GLU A 110 16.11 -28.91 7.67
C GLU A 110 16.33 -27.41 7.47
N ARG A 111 17.54 -27.01 7.02
CA ARG A 111 17.83 -25.60 6.69
C ARG A 111 16.95 -25.07 5.56
N ALA A 112 16.69 -25.88 4.52
CA ALA A 112 15.80 -25.50 3.44
C ALA A 112 14.36 -25.33 3.92
N THR A 113 13.90 -26.20 4.83
CA THR A 113 12.56 -26.13 5.41
C THR A 113 12.37 -24.87 6.26
N VAL A 114 13.32 -24.55 7.13
CA VAL A 114 13.28 -23.32 7.94
C VAL A 114 13.39 -22.07 7.07
N ARG A 115 14.24 -22.09 6.04
CA ARG A 115 14.35 -20.99 5.07
C ARG A 115 13.00 -20.70 4.41
N GLU A 116 12.26 -21.73 4.01
CA GLU A 116 10.94 -21.60 3.40
C GLU A 116 9.92 -21.02 4.39
N GLN A 117 9.89 -21.52 5.63
CA GLN A 117 9.00 -21.02 6.69
C GLN A 117 9.21 -19.52 6.99
N LEU A 118 10.45 -19.04 6.85
CA LEU A 118 10.83 -17.64 7.06
C LEU A 118 10.73 -16.77 5.80
N SER A 119 10.20 -17.28 4.69
CA SER A 119 10.10 -16.52 3.43
C SER A 119 8.72 -15.87 3.21
N GLY A 120 7.79 -16.01 4.16
CA GLY A 120 6.49 -15.37 4.11
C GLY A 120 6.52 -13.90 4.52
N ALA A 121 5.54 -13.13 4.04
CA ALA A 121 5.40 -11.69 4.31
C ALA A 121 5.32 -11.33 5.81
N CYS A 122 4.80 -12.22 6.67
CA CYS A 122 4.85 -12.03 8.13
C CYS A 122 6.29 -11.87 8.65
N THR A 123 7.25 -12.64 8.10
CA THR A 123 8.67 -12.53 8.48
C THR A 123 9.25 -11.20 8.03
N THR A 124 8.90 -10.75 6.83
CA THR A 124 9.29 -9.44 6.30
C THR A 124 8.82 -8.29 7.16
N GLU A 125 7.57 -8.33 7.62
CA GLU A 125 7.05 -7.31 8.54
C GLU A 125 7.77 -7.30 9.89
N ILE A 126 8.00 -8.48 10.48
CA ILE A 126 8.68 -8.60 11.78
C ILE A 126 10.14 -8.14 11.67
N ALA A 127 10.85 -8.52 10.60
CA ALA A 127 12.24 -8.15 10.39
C ALA A 127 12.40 -6.63 10.19
N ALA A 128 11.54 -6.01 9.38
CA ALA A 128 11.52 -4.56 9.23
C ALA A 128 11.21 -3.84 10.55
N PHE A 129 10.33 -4.41 11.38
CA PHE A 129 9.99 -3.85 12.67
C PHE A 129 11.10 -4.03 13.74
N ASP A 130 11.91 -5.08 13.66
CA ASP A 130 13.08 -5.24 14.56
C ASP A 130 14.10 -4.11 14.35
N GLU A 131 14.40 -3.76 13.10
CA GLU A 131 15.25 -2.61 12.75
C GLU A 131 14.68 -1.29 13.28
N PHE A 132 13.36 -1.12 13.16
CA PHE A 132 12.64 0.03 13.71
C PHE A 132 12.73 0.11 15.24
N THR A 133 12.57 -1.03 15.91
CA THR A 133 12.64 -1.17 17.37
C THR A 133 14.05 -0.85 17.88
N ALA A 134 15.08 -1.26 17.14
CA ALA A 134 16.46 -0.93 17.48
C ALA A 134 16.71 0.59 17.53
N LEU A 135 16.11 1.35 16.60
CA LEU A 135 16.21 2.82 16.59
C LEU A 135 15.48 3.48 17.76
N LEU A 136 14.33 2.94 18.17
CA LEU A 136 13.56 3.44 19.32
C LEU A 136 14.15 3.06 20.68
N ALA A 137 14.86 1.93 20.75
CA ALA A 137 15.45 1.41 21.98
C ALA A 137 16.90 1.89 22.23
N GLY A 138 17.35 2.95 21.55
CA GLY A 138 18.67 3.58 21.79
C GLY A 138 19.59 3.67 20.58
N GLY A 139 19.25 3.08 19.43
CA GLY A 139 20.08 3.10 18.22
C GLY A 139 20.30 4.49 17.57
N GLY A 140 19.62 5.54 18.07
CA GLY A 140 19.69 6.91 17.54
C GLY A 140 20.28 7.95 18.50
N GLU A 141 21.14 7.57 19.45
CA GLU A 141 21.77 8.50 20.42
C GLU A 141 22.57 9.65 19.79
N GLY A 142 23.04 9.49 18.55
CA GLY A 142 23.74 10.55 17.80
C GLY A 142 22.85 11.68 17.27
N TYR A 143 21.53 11.56 17.39
CA TYR A 143 20.56 12.48 16.78
C TYR A 143 19.60 13.07 17.81
N GLU A 144 19.27 14.35 17.63
CA GLU A 144 18.26 15.05 18.45
C GLU A 144 16.84 14.67 18.02
N HIS A 145 16.64 14.47 16.72
CA HIS A 145 15.36 14.04 16.15
C HIS A 145 15.54 12.85 15.21
N ILE A 146 14.61 11.90 15.29
CA ILE A 146 14.48 10.78 14.37
C ILE A 146 13.11 10.89 13.71
N VAL A 147 13.11 11.12 12.40
CA VAL A 147 11.91 11.31 11.60
C VAL A 147 11.68 10.05 10.78
N PHE A 148 10.52 9.43 10.90
CA PHE A 148 10.13 8.24 10.16
C PHE A 148 9.09 8.62 9.10
N ASP A 149 9.34 8.26 7.84
CA ASP A 149 8.45 8.59 6.73
C ASP A 149 7.15 7.77 6.69
N THR A 150 7.12 6.69 7.45
CA THR A 150 6.02 5.75 7.58
C THR A 150 5.94 5.29 9.04
N ALA A 151 4.74 5.32 9.63
CA ALA A 151 4.49 4.67 10.91
C ALA A 151 4.21 3.17 10.70
N PRO A 152 4.55 2.30 11.67
CA PRO A 152 4.14 0.91 11.64
C PRO A 152 2.62 0.79 11.56
N THR A 153 2.13 -0.20 10.81
CA THR A 153 0.69 -0.38 10.63
C THR A 153 0.01 -0.85 11.92
N GLY A 154 -1.29 -0.61 12.04
CA GLY A 154 -2.09 -1.14 13.14
C GLY A 154 -2.02 -2.67 13.25
N HIS A 155 -1.85 -3.39 12.13
CA HIS A 155 -1.65 -4.84 12.13
C HIS A 155 -0.33 -5.23 12.81
N THR A 156 0.79 -4.64 12.39
CA THR A 156 2.11 -4.88 12.96
C THR A 156 2.17 -4.53 14.45
N LEU A 157 1.57 -3.39 14.84
CA LEU A 157 1.47 -2.99 16.25
C LEU A 157 0.57 -3.95 17.06
N ARG A 158 -0.56 -4.40 16.50
CA ARG A 158 -1.47 -5.37 17.15
C ARG A 158 -0.78 -6.72 17.38
N LEU A 159 -0.10 -7.28 16.37
CA LEU A 159 0.64 -8.54 16.47
C LEU A 159 1.63 -8.54 17.64
N LEU A 160 2.28 -7.41 17.88
CA LEU A 160 3.27 -7.25 18.94
C LEU A 160 2.67 -6.85 20.29
N SER A 161 1.49 -6.23 20.28
CA SER A 161 0.74 -5.90 21.49
C SER A 161 0.13 -7.12 22.19
N LEU A 162 0.02 -8.27 21.52
CA LEU A 162 -0.59 -9.51 22.02
C LEU A 162 0.34 -10.24 23.01
N PRO A 163 0.22 -10.06 24.34
CA PRO A 163 1.16 -10.67 25.29
C PRO A 163 1.00 -12.20 25.34
N LYS A 164 -0.23 -12.68 25.09
CA LYS A 164 -0.59 -14.11 25.05
C LYS A 164 0.01 -14.85 23.86
N ALA A 165 0.26 -14.18 22.73
CA ALA A 165 0.90 -14.79 21.57
C ALA A 165 2.36 -15.13 21.86
N TRP A 166 3.02 -14.39 22.76
CA TRP A 166 4.38 -14.70 23.19
C TRP A 166 4.36 -15.71 24.35
N THR A 167 3.61 -15.45 25.42
CA THR A 167 3.64 -16.32 26.62
C THR A 167 3.04 -17.71 26.38
N GLY A 168 1.98 -17.83 25.57
CA GLY A 168 1.36 -19.13 25.26
C GLY A 168 2.17 -19.95 24.26
N PHE A 169 2.83 -19.27 23.31
CA PHE A 169 3.68 -19.89 22.31
C PHE A 169 5.02 -20.37 22.89
N LEU A 170 5.56 -19.62 23.86
CA LEU A 170 6.78 -19.96 24.60
C LEU A 170 6.58 -21.12 25.59
N ALA A 171 5.36 -21.36 26.08
CA ALA A 171 5.06 -22.37 27.11
C ALA A 171 4.91 -23.81 26.60
N GLY A 172 4.97 -24.04 25.27
CA GLY A 172 4.74 -25.37 24.68
C GLY A 172 5.67 -25.80 23.53
N ASN A 173 6.61 -24.94 23.10
CA ASN A 173 7.47 -25.20 21.94
C ASN A 173 8.97 -25.27 22.30
N ASP A 174 9.36 -26.23 23.14
CA ASP A 174 10.78 -26.54 23.41
C ASP A 174 11.48 -27.24 22.22
N ARG A 175 10.74 -27.65 21.18
CA ARG A 175 11.26 -28.37 20.00
C ARG A 175 10.71 -27.92 18.64
N GLY A 176 9.86 -26.89 18.59
CA GLY A 176 9.19 -26.46 17.36
C GLY A 176 9.86 -25.23 16.74
N ALA A 177 10.43 -25.37 15.54
CA ALA A 177 10.80 -24.24 14.69
C ALA A 177 9.52 -23.47 14.29
N SER A 178 9.24 -22.39 15.02
CA SER A 178 8.25 -21.39 14.65
C SER A 178 8.83 -20.44 13.60
N CYS A 179 7.95 -19.74 12.88
CA CYS A 179 8.28 -18.62 12.00
C CYS A 179 9.05 -17.48 12.70
N LEU A 180 9.34 -17.61 14.00
CA LEU A 180 9.96 -16.61 14.88
C LEU A 180 11.36 -17.04 15.40
N GLY A 181 11.86 -18.25 15.08
CA GLY A 181 13.21 -18.67 15.45
C GLY A 181 13.42 -19.09 16.92
N PRO A 182 14.68 -19.20 17.40
CA PRO A 182 15.03 -19.81 18.70
C PRO A 182 14.57 -19.02 19.94
N HIS A 183 14.18 -19.75 20.99
CA HIS A 183 13.59 -19.27 22.26
C HIS A 183 14.39 -18.17 23.00
N SER A 184 15.72 -18.19 22.94
CA SER A 184 16.59 -17.22 23.62
C SER A 184 16.69 -15.87 22.92
N GLY A 185 16.61 -15.83 21.59
CA GLY A 185 16.52 -14.59 20.81
C GLY A 185 15.20 -13.86 21.05
N LEU A 186 14.13 -14.62 21.24
CA LEU A 186 12.77 -14.11 21.42
C LEU A 186 12.58 -13.34 22.74
N LYS A 187 13.23 -13.74 23.84
CA LYS A 187 13.15 -13.00 25.12
C LYS A 187 13.86 -11.65 25.09
N MET A 188 15.02 -11.56 24.44
CA MET A 188 15.73 -10.28 24.27
C MET A 188 14.96 -9.34 23.35
N GLN A 189 14.32 -9.90 22.31
CA GLN A 189 13.43 -9.17 21.42
C GLN A 189 12.17 -8.67 22.15
N GLU A 190 11.56 -9.47 23.03
CA GLU A 190 10.38 -9.07 23.82
C GLU A 190 10.65 -7.81 24.67
N VAL A 191 11.79 -7.75 25.36
CA VAL A 191 12.17 -6.57 26.16
C VAL A 191 12.32 -5.33 25.28
N ARG A 192 12.98 -5.49 24.13
CA ARG A 192 13.20 -4.41 23.17
C ARG A 192 11.88 -3.90 22.59
N PHE A 193 10.98 -4.80 22.23
CA PHE A 193 9.65 -4.45 21.72
C PHE A 193 8.81 -3.73 22.76
N ARG A 194 8.81 -4.20 24.00
CA ARG A 194 8.12 -3.50 25.09
C ARG A 194 8.65 -2.08 25.28
N GLN A 195 9.96 -1.91 25.26
CA GLN A 195 10.57 -0.59 25.34
C GLN A 195 10.18 0.30 24.16
N ALA A 196 10.20 -0.22 22.93
CA ALA A 196 9.77 0.52 21.76
C ALA A 196 8.29 0.93 21.82
N LEU A 197 7.39 0.05 22.27
CA LEU A 197 5.98 0.38 22.47
C LEU A 197 5.79 1.45 23.56
N GLN A 198 6.57 1.40 24.64
CA GLN A 198 6.57 2.44 25.67
C GLN A 198 7.04 3.79 25.10
N THR A 199 8.13 3.80 24.33
CA THR A 199 8.61 5.02 23.64
C THR A 199 7.58 5.56 22.67
N LEU A 200 6.89 4.69 21.91
CA LEU A 200 5.84 5.09 20.96
C LEU A 200 4.61 5.70 21.66
N GLY A 201 4.23 5.18 22.82
CA GLY A 201 3.12 5.68 23.62
C GLY A 201 3.44 6.91 24.47
N ASP A 202 4.71 7.26 24.64
CA ASP A 202 5.14 8.43 25.42
C ASP A 202 5.03 9.72 24.59
N ALA A 203 4.05 10.56 24.95
CA ALA A 203 3.79 11.85 24.32
C ALA A 203 4.96 12.86 24.41
N ALA A 204 5.87 12.70 25.38
CA ALA A 204 7.06 13.54 25.50
C ALA A 204 8.17 13.12 24.51
N LEU A 205 8.16 11.85 24.08
CA LEU A 205 9.18 11.29 23.19
C LEU A 205 8.70 11.15 21.75
N THR A 206 7.39 10.95 21.54
CA THR A 206 6.84 10.58 20.24
C THR A 206 5.66 11.45 19.84
N THR A 207 5.64 11.89 18.58
CA THR A 207 4.49 12.51 17.93
C THR A 207 4.18 11.75 16.65
N VAL A 208 2.91 11.43 16.46
CA VAL A 208 2.41 10.84 15.20
C VAL A 208 1.72 11.92 14.37
N VAL A 209 2.22 12.16 13.18
CA VAL A 209 1.69 13.08 12.18
C VAL A 209 0.86 12.29 11.17
N LEU A 210 -0.47 12.41 11.26
CA LEU A 210 -1.42 11.91 10.28
C LEU A 210 -1.40 12.85 9.06
N VAL A 211 -0.86 12.38 7.94
CA VAL A 211 -0.84 13.13 6.68
C VAL A 211 -2.06 12.76 5.85
N THR A 212 -2.79 13.77 5.40
CA THR A 212 -3.94 13.62 4.51
C THR A 212 -3.93 14.66 3.41
N ARG A 213 -4.84 14.54 2.44
CA ARG A 213 -5.16 15.58 1.45
C ARG A 213 -6.63 16.00 1.62
N PRO A 214 -7.06 17.15 1.09
CA PRO A 214 -8.48 17.53 0.96
C PRO A 214 -9.31 16.59 0.06
N GLU A 215 -9.35 15.30 0.39
CA GLU A 215 -10.04 14.26 -0.35
C GLU A 215 -10.80 13.38 0.64
N THR A 216 -12.09 13.14 0.41
CA THR A 216 -12.96 12.38 1.32
C THR A 216 -12.35 11.04 1.72
N GLY A 217 -11.82 10.28 0.75
CA GLY A 217 -11.21 8.98 1.01
C GLY A 217 -9.91 9.06 1.81
N ALA A 218 -9.09 10.09 1.61
CA ALA A 218 -7.84 10.27 2.36
C ALA A 218 -8.12 10.72 3.80
N ILE A 219 -9.12 11.58 3.99
CA ILE A 219 -9.57 12.05 5.30
C ILE A 219 -10.20 10.90 6.09
N ALA A 220 -11.07 10.10 5.46
CA ALA A 220 -11.69 8.94 6.10
C ALA A 220 -10.65 7.89 6.55
N GLU A 221 -9.64 7.63 5.72
CA GLU A 221 -8.54 6.74 6.08
C GLU A 221 -7.73 7.28 7.27
N ALA A 222 -7.34 8.56 7.22
CA ALA A 222 -6.64 9.19 8.34
C ALA A 222 -7.45 9.14 9.65
N ALA A 223 -8.78 9.28 9.57
CA ALA A 223 -9.66 9.18 10.74
C ALA A 223 -9.70 7.77 11.32
N ARG A 224 -9.75 6.73 10.47
CA ARG A 224 -9.64 5.34 10.92
C ARG A 224 -8.29 5.08 11.58
N THR A 225 -7.19 5.45 10.91
CA THR A 225 -5.84 5.29 11.46
C THR A 225 -5.68 6.01 12.79
N SER A 226 -6.24 7.21 12.94
CA SER A 226 -6.21 7.97 14.20
C SER A 226 -6.80 7.18 15.36
N VAL A 227 -7.99 6.59 15.17
CA VAL A 227 -8.68 5.78 16.17
C VAL A 227 -7.87 4.54 16.52
N GLU A 228 -7.41 3.79 15.51
CA GLU A 228 -6.64 2.56 15.74
C GLU A 228 -5.33 2.82 16.50
N LEU A 229 -4.61 3.90 16.16
CA LEU A 229 -3.38 4.27 16.86
C LEU A 229 -3.67 4.75 18.29
N ALA A 230 -4.78 5.45 18.53
CA ALA A 230 -5.19 5.84 19.87
C ALA A 230 -5.53 4.63 20.75
N GLU A 231 -6.20 3.62 20.20
CA GLU A 231 -6.47 2.34 20.89
C GLU A 231 -5.19 1.59 21.28
N LEU A 232 -4.13 1.77 20.49
CA LEU A 232 -2.80 1.19 20.74
C LEU A 232 -1.93 2.04 21.70
N GLY A 233 -2.47 3.15 22.21
CA GLY A 233 -1.77 4.04 23.15
C GLY A 233 -0.95 5.15 22.50
N LEU A 234 -0.95 5.27 21.17
CA LEU A 234 -0.27 6.35 20.43
C LEU A 234 -1.20 7.58 20.33
N GLY A 235 -1.50 8.19 21.48
CA GLY A 235 -2.47 9.28 21.60
C GLY A 235 -1.93 10.67 21.22
N HIS A 236 -0.61 10.86 21.15
CA HIS A 236 -0.01 12.16 20.82
C HIS A 236 0.05 12.36 19.29
N GLN A 237 -1.11 12.73 18.73
CA GLN A 237 -1.33 12.84 17.29
C GLN A 237 -1.48 14.28 16.82
N ARG A 238 -1.03 14.57 15.60
CA ARG A 238 -1.23 15.82 14.87
C ARG A 238 -1.73 15.52 13.45
N LEU A 239 -2.43 16.46 12.84
CA LEU A 239 -2.92 16.36 11.47
C LEU A 239 -2.12 17.28 10.54
N ALA A 240 -1.59 16.75 9.44
CA ALA A 240 -1.00 17.53 8.36
C ALA A 240 -1.86 17.40 7.11
N ILE A 241 -2.55 18.48 6.74
CA ILE A 241 -3.40 18.54 5.54
C ILE A 241 -2.54 19.08 4.40
N ASN A 242 -2.03 18.17 3.57
CA ASN A 242 -1.14 18.47 2.47
C ASN A 242 -1.90 18.81 1.18
N GLY A 243 -1.29 19.61 0.32
CA GLY A 243 -1.81 19.89 -1.02
C GLY A 243 -3.12 20.66 -1.02
N VAL A 244 -3.32 21.58 -0.07
CA VAL A 244 -4.51 22.45 -0.07
C VAL A 244 -4.49 23.34 -1.31
N PHE A 245 -5.43 23.11 -2.21
CA PHE A 245 -5.52 23.80 -3.48
C PHE A 245 -6.47 25.00 -3.39
N HIS A 246 -6.06 26.11 -3.99
CA HIS A 246 -6.88 27.28 -4.23
C HIS A 246 -6.77 27.65 -5.70
N ALA A 247 -7.91 27.77 -6.39
CA ALA A 247 -7.92 28.10 -7.81
C ALA A 247 -7.31 29.49 -8.02
N SER A 248 -6.29 29.57 -8.87
CA SER A 248 -5.67 30.84 -9.27
C SER A 248 -6.51 31.52 -10.36
N GLN A 249 -7.13 30.72 -11.22
CA GLN A 249 -8.05 31.17 -12.27
C GLN A 249 -9.49 30.77 -11.92
N ARG A 250 -10.39 31.76 -11.92
CA ARG A 250 -11.82 31.56 -11.61
C ARG A 250 -12.65 31.21 -12.84
N ASP A 251 -12.09 31.21 -14.03
CA ASP A 251 -12.74 30.80 -15.28
C ASP A 251 -12.42 29.34 -15.68
N ASP A 252 -11.44 28.71 -15.02
CA ASP A 252 -11.16 27.29 -15.17
C ASP A 252 -12.12 26.44 -14.34
N ALA A 253 -13.06 25.76 -15.02
CA ALA A 253 -14.07 24.91 -14.39
C ALA A 253 -13.46 23.70 -13.66
N VAL A 254 -12.35 23.15 -14.14
CA VAL A 254 -11.65 22.04 -13.48
C VAL A 254 -11.03 22.53 -12.18
N ALA A 255 -10.32 23.65 -12.20
CA ALA A 255 -9.72 24.23 -11.01
C ALA A 255 -10.79 24.58 -9.95
N GLN A 256 -11.89 25.22 -10.35
CA GLN A 256 -13.01 25.48 -9.44
C GLN A 256 -13.56 24.19 -8.83
N ALA A 257 -13.73 23.13 -9.63
CA ALA A 257 -14.24 21.86 -9.14
C ALA A 257 -13.27 21.18 -8.16
N VAL A 258 -11.96 21.20 -8.43
CA VAL A 258 -10.92 20.68 -7.52
C VAL A 258 -10.95 21.43 -6.18
N GLU A 259 -11.02 22.76 -6.20
CA GLU A 259 -11.12 23.58 -4.98
C GLU A 259 -12.41 23.29 -4.21
N ALA A 260 -13.55 23.22 -4.91
CA ALA A 260 -14.85 22.94 -4.29
C ALA A 260 -14.91 21.55 -3.64
N GLN A 261 -14.42 20.52 -4.32
CA GLN A 261 -14.31 19.16 -3.76
C GLN A 261 -13.42 19.14 -2.52
N GLY A 262 -12.27 19.84 -2.56
CA GLY A 262 -11.37 19.96 -1.42
C GLY A 262 -12.02 20.65 -0.22
N ALA A 263 -12.72 21.76 -0.46
CA ALA A 263 -13.46 22.48 0.59
C ALA A 263 -14.56 21.62 1.20
N GLN A 264 -15.33 20.89 0.37
CA GLN A 264 -16.37 19.98 0.83
C GLN A 264 -15.80 18.84 1.68
N ALA A 265 -14.70 18.22 1.25
CA ALA A 265 -14.05 17.15 2.00
C ALA A 265 -13.53 17.64 3.37
N LEU A 266 -12.96 18.85 3.42
CA LEU A 266 -12.51 19.46 4.67
C LEU A 266 -13.69 19.82 5.60
N ALA A 267 -14.79 20.33 5.05
CA ALA A 267 -16.00 20.62 5.82
C ALA A 267 -16.63 19.34 6.41
N ALA A 268 -16.59 18.23 5.66
CA ALA A 268 -17.08 16.92 6.08
C ALA A 268 -16.07 16.12 6.94
N MET A 269 -14.92 16.70 7.31
CA MET A 269 -13.90 16.00 8.08
C MET A 269 -14.47 15.41 9.38
N PRO A 270 -14.17 14.15 9.75
CA PRO A 270 -14.64 13.56 11.00
C PRO A 270 -14.17 14.30 12.25
N GLU A 271 -14.98 14.28 13.32
CA GLU A 271 -14.71 15.00 14.58
C GLU A 271 -13.38 14.59 15.22
N VAL A 272 -13.04 13.29 15.17
CA VAL A 272 -11.76 12.77 15.69
C VAL A 272 -10.55 13.49 15.09
N LEU A 273 -10.60 13.88 13.81
CA LEU A 273 -9.52 14.63 13.17
C LEU A 273 -9.62 16.15 13.42
N ARG A 274 -10.85 16.70 13.49
CA ARG A 274 -11.05 18.13 13.81
C ARG A 274 -10.54 18.50 15.21
N ALA A 275 -10.54 17.54 16.14
CA ALA A 275 -10.04 17.73 17.49
C ALA A 275 -8.50 17.78 17.57
N LEU A 276 -7.78 17.31 16.54
CA LEU A 276 -6.32 17.28 16.53
C LEU A 276 -5.73 18.65 16.16
N PRO A 277 -4.57 19.02 16.73
CA PRO A 277 -3.78 20.13 16.21
C PRO A 277 -3.45 19.89 14.75
N SER A 278 -3.81 20.84 13.89
CA SER A 278 -3.68 20.68 12.43
C SER A 278 -2.82 21.75 11.79
N ASP A 279 -1.96 21.34 10.87
CA ASP A 279 -1.17 22.19 10.00
C ASP A 279 -1.63 22.02 8.54
N ARG A 280 -1.64 23.11 7.76
CA ARG A 280 -2.05 23.09 6.33
C ARG A 280 -0.88 23.44 5.45
N VAL A 281 -0.59 22.59 4.48
CA VAL A 281 0.46 22.83 3.47
C VAL A 281 -0.21 23.06 2.12
N PRO A 282 -0.01 24.22 1.47
CA PRO A 282 -0.63 24.52 0.19
C PRO A 282 -0.09 23.62 -0.92
N LEU A 283 -0.90 23.38 -1.95
CA LEU A 283 -0.42 22.74 -3.18
C LEU A 283 0.66 23.63 -3.81
N ARG A 284 1.75 23.01 -4.27
CA ARG A 284 2.86 23.69 -4.94
C ARG A 284 2.87 23.37 -6.44
N PRO A 285 3.29 24.32 -7.30
CA PRO A 285 3.31 24.13 -8.77
C PRO A 285 4.51 23.31 -9.26
N PHE A 286 5.33 22.77 -8.35
CA PHE A 286 6.54 22.04 -8.67
C PHE A 286 6.54 20.70 -7.94
N ASP A 287 7.27 19.73 -8.50
CA ASP A 287 7.50 18.46 -7.83
C ASP A 287 8.52 18.62 -6.71
N THR A 288 8.36 17.84 -5.64
CA THR A 288 9.20 17.93 -4.44
C THR A 288 10.55 17.23 -4.61
N VAL A 289 11.21 17.38 -5.76
CA VAL A 289 12.52 16.76 -6.05
C VAL A 289 13.63 17.77 -5.81
N GLY A 290 14.63 17.36 -5.03
CA GLY A 290 15.78 18.17 -4.65
C GLY A 290 15.53 19.08 -3.44
N LEU A 291 16.63 19.44 -2.76
CA LEU A 291 16.60 20.28 -1.56
C LEU A 291 15.92 21.64 -1.76
N PRO A 292 16.09 22.37 -2.89
CA PRO A 292 15.39 23.64 -3.10
C PRO A 292 13.86 23.49 -3.08
N ALA A 293 13.32 22.46 -3.73
CA ALA A 293 11.89 22.19 -3.74
C ALA A 293 11.37 21.82 -2.34
N LEU A 294 12.12 21.00 -1.61
CA LEU A 294 11.77 20.59 -0.24
C LEU A 294 11.76 21.77 0.74
N ARG A 295 12.72 22.69 0.64
CA ARG A 295 12.73 23.93 1.44
C ARG A 295 11.53 24.83 1.11
N ALA A 296 11.21 24.97 -0.18
CA ALA A 296 10.07 25.77 -0.65
C ALA A 296 8.72 25.13 -0.29
N LEU A 297 8.65 23.81 -0.05
CA LEU A 297 7.41 23.12 0.30
C LEU A 297 6.76 23.74 1.55
N LEU A 298 7.54 23.92 2.63
CA LEU A 298 7.06 24.42 3.92
C LEU A 298 7.14 25.93 4.07
N ARG A 299 7.72 26.64 3.09
CA ARG A 299 7.91 28.10 3.13
C ARG A 299 7.12 28.79 2.03
N PRO A 300 6.04 29.50 2.35
CA PRO A 300 5.27 30.24 1.34
C PRO A 300 6.05 31.42 0.76
N ASP A 301 7.03 31.95 1.50
CA ASP A 301 7.91 33.06 1.15
C ASP A 301 9.05 32.69 0.18
N VAL A 302 9.36 31.40 0.06
CA VAL A 302 10.44 30.92 -0.82
C VAL A 302 9.87 30.48 -2.15
N ALA A 303 10.30 31.15 -3.23
CA ALA A 303 9.99 30.70 -4.57
C ALA A 303 10.56 29.30 -4.80
N GLY A 304 9.71 28.38 -5.25
CA GLY A 304 10.16 27.05 -5.65
C GLY A 304 11.06 27.10 -6.89
N PRO A 305 11.73 25.98 -7.21
CA PRO A 305 12.41 25.87 -8.48
C PRO A 305 11.42 26.14 -9.62
N ALA A 306 11.85 26.86 -10.64
CA ALA A 306 11.07 27.00 -11.86
C ALA A 306 10.73 25.58 -12.37
N PRO A 307 9.51 25.35 -12.87
CA PRO A 307 9.19 24.07 -13.49
C PRO A 307 10.23 23.82 -14.58
N ALA A 308 11.03 22.78 -14.39
CA ALA A 308 11.92 22.32 -15.44
C ALA A 308 11.01 21.78 -16.55
N LEU A 309 10.74 22.62 -17.55
CA LEU A 309 10.25 22.18 -18.84
C LEU A 309 11.40 21.41 -19.49
N THR A 310 11.67 20.20 -19.01
CA THR A 310 12.60 19.32 -19.70
C THR A 310 12.01 19.03 -21.08
N GLU A 311 12.78 19.29 -22.13
CA GLU A 311 12.45 18.93 -23.52
C GLU A 311 12.16 17.42 -23.69
N ALA A 312 12.57 16.60 -22.71
CA ALA A 312 12.20 15.20 -22.55
C ALA A 312 10.71 15.05 -22.21
N GLY A 313 9.86 15.05 -23.24
CA GLY A 313 8.40 14.89 -23.11
C GLY A 313 7.57 15.57 -24.20
N GLN A 314 8.20 16.05 -25.28
CA GLN A 314 7.50 16.57 -26.46
C GLN A 314 6.98 15.49 -27.42
N GLY A 315 7.21 14.21 -27.13
CA GLY A 315 6.50 13.14 -27.83
C GLY A 315 5.03 13.17 -27.42
N GLU A 316 4.12 13.31 -28.37
CA GLU A 316 2.72 12.94 -28.18
C GLU A 316 2.68 11.43 -27.92
N ALA A 317 2.83 11.05 -26.66
CA ALA A 317 2.58 9.67 -26.29
C ALA A 317 1.10 9.38 -26.58
N THR A 318 0.88 8.40 -27.45
CA THR A 318 -0.45 7.93 -27.83
C THR A 318 -1.01 7.11 -26.69
N TRP A 319 -2.09 7.59 -26.06
CA TRP A 319 -2.80 6.87 -25.02
C TRP A 319 -4.10 6.31 -25.57
N HIS A 320 -4.50 5.17 -25.02
CA HIS A 320 -5.78 4.56 -25.37
C HIS A 320 -6.89 5.05 -24.45
N PRO A 321 -8.10 5.34 -24.96
CA PRO A 321 -9.28 5.44 -24.11
C PRO A 321 -9.54 4.09 -23.41
N LEU A 322 -10.25 4.13 -22.28
CA LEU A 322 -10.60 2.90 -21.56
C LEU A 322 -11.45 1.94 -22.42
N ALA A 323 -12.20 2.49 -23.38
CA ALA A 323 -12.99 1.74 -24.37
C ALA A 323 -12.17 0.66 -25.11
N ASP A 324 -10.94 1.00 -25.51
CA ASP A 324 -10.04 0.10 -26.25
C ASP A 324 -9.61 -1.08 -25.38
N LEU A 325 -9.37 -0.85 -24.08
CA LEU A 325 -9.12 -1.94 -23.14
C LEU A 325 -10.34 -2.84 -23.02
N VAL A 326 -11.55 -2.30 -22.97
CA VAL A 326 -12.75 -3.15 -22.96
C VAL A 326 -12.78 -4.00 -24.24
N ASP A 327 -12.48 -3.44 -25.42
CA ASP A 327 -12.45 -4.18 -26.69
C ASP A 327 -11.50 -5.38 -26.63
N ASP A 328 -10.26 -5.17 -26.16
CA ASP A 328 -9.28 -6.25 -25.96
C ASP A 328 -9.75 -7.30 -24.95
N LEU A 329 -10.31 -6.87 -23.81
CA LEU A 329 -10.80 -7.77 -22.77
C LEU A 329 -12.03 -8.59 -23.22
N THR A 330 -12.82 -8.06 -24.15
CA THR A 330 -14.04 -8.71 -24.65
C THR A 330 -13.71 -9.81 -25.66
N ALA A 331 -12.61 -9.67 -26.42
CA ALA A 331 -12.27 -10.55 -27.55
C ALA A 331 -12.28 -12.07 -27.25
N PRO A 332 -11.82 -12.56 -26.08
CA PRO A 332 -11.89 -13.98 -25.73
C PRO A 332 -13.31 -14.51 -25.42
N GLY A 333 -14.28 -13.62 -25.20
CA GLY A 333 -15.69 -13.93 -24.88
C GLY A 333 -15.97 -14.41 -23.45
N ARG A 334 -14.92 -14.71 -22.67
CA ARG A 334 -14.96 -15.07 -21.25
C ARG A 334 -13.56 -14.94 -20.63
N GLY A 335 -13.48 -14.96 -19.31
CA GLY A 335 -12.20 -14.97 -18.61
C GLY A 335 -12.24 -14.22 -17.29
N LEU A 336 -11.12 -14.25 -16.60
CA LEU A 336 -10.90 -13.55 -15.35
C LEU A 336 -10.19 -12.22 -15.63
N ILE A 337 -10.75 -11.13 -15.11
CA ILE A 337 -10.16 -9.79 -15.15
C ILE A 337 -9.88 -9.39 -13.72
N MET A 338 -8.60 -9.17 -13.37
CA MET A 338 -8.21 -8.73 -12.04
C MET A 338 -7.73 -7.29 -12.08
N VAL A 339 -8.40 -6.42 -11.34
CA VAL A 339 -8.04 -4.99 -11.24
C VAL A 339 -7.23 -4.78 -9.98
N MET A 340 -5.94 -4.46 -10.16
CA MET A 340 -4.95 -4.39 -9.09
C MET A 340 -4.32 -3.00 -9.00
N GLY A 341 -3.75 -2.67 -7.84
CA GLY A 341 -3.14 -1.37 -7.58
C GLY A 341 -3.21 -0.98 -6.10
N LYS A 342 -2.65 0.17 -5.75
CA LYS A 342 -2.63 0.64 -4.35
C LYS A 342 -4.01 1.11 -3.87
N GLY A 343 -4.15 1.32 -2.57
CA GLY A 343 -5.38 1.81 -1.96
C GLY A 343 -5.79 3.17 -2.54
N GLY A 344 -7.02 3.27 -3.06
CA GLY A 344 -7.64 4.51 -3.50
C GLY A 344 -7.08 5.16 -4.77
N VAL A 345 -6.38 4.41 -5.62
CA VAL A 345 -6.10 4.76 -7.04
C VAL A 345 -7.35 4.66 -7.94
N GLY A 346 -8.46 4.12 -7.42
CA GLY A 346 -9.74 3.98 -8.12
C GLY A 346 -10.02 2.61 -8.74
N LYS A 347 -9.38 1.53 -8.24
CA LYS A 347 -9.60 0.15 -8.69
C LYS A 347 -11.08 -0.23 -8.78
N THR A 348 -11.84 0.00 -7.70
CA THR A 348 -13.28 -0.29 -7.62
C THR A 348 -14.08 0.42 -8.71
N THR A 349 -13.75 1.69 -9.00
CA THR A 349 -14.39 2.45 -10.08
C THR A 349 -14.06 1.87 -11.45
N ILE A 350 -12.79 1.55 -11.72
CA ILE A 350 -12.37 0.94 -12.98
C ILE A 350 -12.97 -0.46 -13.15
N ALA A 351 -12.96 -1.28 -12.10
CA ALA A 351 -13.56 -2.61 -12.11
C ALA A 351 -15.07 -2.56 -12.40
N ALA A 352 -15.79 -1.63 -11.76
CA ALA A 352 -17.21 -1.43 -12.01
C ALA A 352 -17.46 -0.93 -13.45
N ALA A 353 -16.67 0.01 -13.96
CA ALA A 353 -16.78 0.50 -15.32
C ALA A 353 -16.53 -0.60 -16.38
N LEU A 354 -15.49 -1.42 -16.19
CA LEU A 354 -15.21 -2.57 -17.05
C LEU A 354 -16.37 -3.60 -17.01
N ALA A 355 -16.90 -3.89 -15.83
CA ALA A 355 -18.01 -4.83 -15.67
C ALA A 355 -19.29 -4.35 -16.36
N VAL A 356 -19.66 -3.07 -16.18
CA VAL A 356 -20.80 -2.44 -16.86
C VAL A 356 -20.62 -2.50 -18.38
N ALA A 357 -19.43 -2.19 -18.89
CA ALA A 357 -19.14 -2.20 -20.31
C ALA A 357 -19.29 -3.60 -20.93
N LEU A 358 -18.80 -4.64 -20.23
CA LEU A 358 -18.92 -6.03 -20.67
C LEU A 358 -20.39 -6.49 -20.72
N VAL A 359 -21.20 -6.09 -19.74
CA VAL A 359 -22.65 -6.37 -19.75
C VAL A 359 -23.36 -5.68 -20.90
N GLN A 360 -23.02 -4.42 -21.17
CA GLN A 360 -23.57 -3.67 -22.31
C GLN A 360 -23.20 -4.29 -23.67
N ARG A 361 -22.12 -5.07 -23.72
CA ARG A 361 -21.73 -5.87 -24.90
C ARG A 361 -22.40 -7.24 -24.96
N GLY A 362 -23.35 -7.51 -24.05
CA GLY A 362 -24.18 -8.71 -24.05
C GLY A 362 -23.59 -9.89 -23.27
N HIS A 363 -22.56 -9.67 -22.45
CA HIS A 363 -21.97 -10.73 -21.63
C HIS A 363 -22.59 -10.79 -20.24
N THR A 364 -22.65 -12.00 -19.67
CA THR A 364 -22.90 -12.16 -18.24
C THR A 364 -21.61 -11.95 -17.46
N VAL A 365 -21.67 -11.08 -16.44
CA VAL A 365 -20.50 -10.68 -15.66
C VAL A 365 -20.75 -10.93 -14.19
N HIS A 366 -19.76 -11.52 -13.51
CA HIS A 366 -19.69 -11.56 -12.06
C HIS A 366 -18.61 -10.58 -11.58
N LEU A 367 -19.04 -9.47 -10.96
CA LEU A 367 -18.16 -8.51 -10.30
C LEU A 367 -18.03 -8.87 -8.82
N SER A 368 -16.80 -9.05 -8.34
CA SER A 368 -16.54 -9.31 -6.93
C SER A 368 -15.43 -8.42 -6.38
N THR A 369 -15.44 -8.16 -5.07
CA THR A 369 -14.36 -7.45 -4.37
C THR A 369 -13.81 -8.28 -3.21
N THR A 370 -12.50 -8.20 -3.01
CA THR A 370 -11.83 -8.67 -1.79
C THR A 370 -11.52 -7.55 -0.81
N ASP A 371 -11.83 -6.29 -1.16
CA ASP A 371 -11.59 -5.14 -0.29
C ASP A 371 -12.78 -4.94 0.67
N PRO A 372 -12.58 -5.05 2.00
CA PRO A 372 -13.66 -4.89 2.95
C PRO A 372 -14.23 -3.47 3.01
N ALA A 373 -13.49 -2.47 2.52
CA ALA A 373 -13.91 -1.08 2.43
C ALA A 373 -14.51 -0.72 1.06
N ALA A 374 -14.47 -1.63 0.07
CA ALA A 374 -15.07 -1.38 -1.23
C ALA A 374 -16.61 -1.46 -1.13
N HIS A 375 -17.25 -0.33 -1.40
CA HIS A 375 -18.70 -0.24 -1.55
C HIS A 375 -19.08 -0.35 -3.03
N LEU A 376 -18.93 -1.55 -3.62
CA LEU A 376 -19.31 -1.79 -5.03
C LEU A 376 -20.77 -1.40 -5.31
N ALA A 377 -21.67 -1.70 -4.37
CA ALA A 377 -23.09 -1.35 -4.46
C ALA A 377 -23.32 0.17 -4.51
N SER A 378 -22.54 0.98 -3.76
CA SER A 378 -22.68 2.44 -3.81
C SER A 378 -22.06 3.04 -5.08
N THR A 379 -21.05 2.39 -5.66
CA THR A 379 -20.44 2.86 -6.92
C THR A 379 -21.35 2.60 -8.11
N LEU A 380 -22.04 1.45 -8.14
CA LEU A 380 -22.98 1.09 -9.20
C LEU A 380 -24.33 1.81 -9.09
N ASP A 381 -24.78 2.10 -7.86
CA ASP A 381 -26.04 2.79 -7.54
C ASP A 381 -27.25 2.30 -8.36
N GLY A 382 -27.45 0.97 -8.39
CA GLY A 382 -28.52 0.34 -9.16
C GLY A 382 -28.31 -1.17 -9.37
N GLN A 383 -29.26 -1.79 -10.06
CA GLN A 383 -29.15 -3.17 -10.55
C GLN A 383 -29.07 -3.16 -12.08
N LEU A 384 -28.19 -4.00 -12.63
CA LEU A 384 -28.02 -4.16 -14.07
C LEU A 384 -28.27 -5.63 -14.42
N ASP A 385 -29.24 -5.91 -15.28
CA ASP A 385 -29.51 -7.27 -15.74
C ASP A 385 -28.27 -7.85 -16.44
N GLY A 386 -27.86 -9.05 -16.03
CA GLY A 386 -26.63 -9.69 -16.50
C GLY A 386 -25.38 -9.38 -15.67
N LEU A 387 -25.46 -8.47 -14.67
CA LEU A 387 -24.40 -8.22 -13.70
C LEU A 387 -24.74 -8.83 -12.34
N ARG A 388 -23.94 -9.81 -11.91
CA ARG A 388 -23.93 -10.29 -10.52
C ARG A 388 -22.86 -9.56 -9.73
N VAL A 389 -23.20 -9.05 -8.56
CA VAL A 389 -22.26 -8.37 -7.66
C VAL A 389 -22.20 -9.12 -6.33
N ASP A 390 -21.04 -9.70 -6.03
CA ASP A 390 -20.78 -10.34 -4.74
C ASP A 390 -19.59 -9.69 -4.03
N ARG A 391 -19.36 -10.08 -2.78
CA ARG A 391 -18.17 -9.71 -2.01
C ARG A 391 -17.63 -10.94 -1.30
N ILE A 392 -16.30 -11.05 -1.27
CA ILE A 392 -15.63 -11.99 -0.38
C ILE A 392 -15.54 -11.30 0.98
N ASP A 393 -16.39 -11.71 1.92
CA ASP A 393 -16.33 -11.26 3.31
C ASP A 393 -15.43 -12.20 4.11
N PRO A 394 -14.25 -11.75 4.60
CA PRO A 394 -13.32 -12.60 5.33
C PRO A 394 -13.96 -13.29 6.53
N GLN A 395 -14.79 -12.59 7.30
CA GLN A 395 -15.41 -13.15 8.51
C GLN A 395 -16.42 -14.24 8.14
N ALA A 396 -17.27 -13.98 7.15
CA ALA A 396 -18.26 -14.95 6.69
C ALA A 396 -17.61 -16.19 6.06
N GLU A 397 -16.55 -16.01 5.24
CA GLU A 397 -15.84 -17.14 4.64
C GLU A 397 -15.05 -17.94 5.67
N THR A 398 -14.45 -17.28 6.66
CA THR A 398 -13.76 -17.95 7.78
C THR A 398 -14.73 -18.80 8.58
N GLN A 399 -15.91 -18.27 8.90
CA GLN A 399 -16.94 -19.04 9.60
C GLN A 399 -17.38 -20.26 8.77
N ARG A 400 -17.64 -20.09 7.47
CA ARG A 400 -17.99 -21.20 6.56
C ARG A 400 -16.89 -22.27 6.50
N TYR A 401 -15.62 -21.85 6.46
CA TYR A 401 -14.49 -22.76 6.45
C TYR A 401 -14.37 -23.52 7.78
N THR A 402 -14.47 -22.81 8.90
CA THR A 402 -14.46 -23.38 10.25
C THR A 402 -15.57 -24.41 10.42
N ASP A 403 -16.81 -24.09 10.03
CA ASP A 403 -17.95 -25.00 10.10
C ASP A 403 -17.71 -26.27 9.26
N LYS A 404 -17.13 -26.12 8.08
CA LYS A 404 -16.76 -27.24 7.21
C LYS A 404 -15.70 -28.14 7.85
N ILE A 405 -14.63 -27.57 8.42
CA ILE A 405 -13.56 -28.35 9.06
C ILE A 405 -14.08 -29.04 10.32
N LEU A 406 -14.88 -28.35 11.14
CA LEU A 406 -15.51 -28.94 12.33
C LEU A 406 -16.45 -30.10 11.94
N ALA A 407 -17.21 -29.96 10.87
CA ALA A 407 -18.07 -31.05 10.38
C ALA A 407 -17.28 -32.25 9.83
N ALA A 408 -16.10 -32.02 9.26
CA ALA A 408 -15.27 -33.07 8.66
C ALA A 408 -14.36 -33.78 9.67
N ARG A 409 -13.67 -33.02 10.53
CA ARG A 409 -12.66 -33.50 11.48
C ARG A 409 -13.14 -33.54 12.94
N GLY A 410 -14.22 -32.84 13.27
CA GLY A 410 -14.75 -32.79 14.64
C GLY A 410 -15.58 -34.00 15.05
N LYS A 411 -15.94 -34.89 14.12
CA LYS A 411 -16.76 -36.08 14.40
C LYS A 411 -16.02 -37.14 15.22
N ASP A 412 -14.71 -37.22 15.07
CA ASP A 412 -13.88 -38.26 15.68
C ASP A 412 -13.09 -37.74 16.90
N LEU A 413 -13.36 -36.50 17.34
CA LEU A 413 -12.66 -35.85 18.44
C LEU A 413 -13.50 -35.88 19.73
N ASP A 414 -12.84 -36.08 20.86
CA ASP A 414 -13.43 -35.90 22.18
C ASP A 414 -13.63 -34.41 22.50
N ALA A 415 -14.26 -34.09 23.64
CA ALA A 415 -14.58 -32.71 24.00
C ALA A 415 -13.31 -31.81 24.11
N ALA A 416 -12.19 -32.38 24.53
CA ALA A 416 -10.91 -31.68 24.63
C ALA A 416 -10.30 -31.43 23.24
N GLY A 417 -10.29 -32.44 22.37
CA GLY A 417 -9.83 -32.33 20.98
C GLY A 417 -10.66 -31.36 20.16
N LEU A 418 -11.99 -31.34 20.36
CA LEU A 418 -12.87 -30.39 19.68
C LEU A 418 -12.64 -28.94 20.16
N ALA A 419 -12.35 -28.74 21.45
CA ALA A 419 -11.99 -27.43 21.98
C ALA A 419 -10.65 -26.94 21.42
N LEU A 420 -9.66 -27.82 21.30
CA LEU A 420 -8.36 -27.51 20.70
C LEU A 420 -8.50 -27.14 19.21
N LEU A 421 -9.25 -27.93 18.44
CA LEU A 421 -9.50 -27.67 17.01
C LEU A 421 -10.23 -26.33 16.80
N ARG A 422 -11.18 -25.98 17.67
CA ARG A 422 -11.86 -24.68 17.60
C ARG A 422 -10.94 -23.50 17.89
N GLU A 423 -9.95 -23.68 18.77
CA GLU A 423 -9.00 -22.62 19.07
C GLU A 423 -8.00 -22.44 17.93
N ASP A 424 -7.54 -23.53 17.33
CA ASP A 424 -6.66 -23.50 16.15
C ASP A 424 -7.33 -22.80 14.95
N LEU A 425 -8.62 -23.07 14.72
CA LEU A 425 -9.41 -22.44 13.65
C LEU A 425 -9.72 -20.95 13.89
N LYS A 426 -9.39 -20.38 15.05
CA LYS A 426 -9.42 -18.92 15.29
C LYS A 426 -8.12 -18.22 14.91
N SER A 427 -7.10 -18.97 14.47
CA SER A 427 -5.84 -18.41 14.01
C SER A 427 -6.04 -17.51 12.78
N PRO A 428 -5.30 -16.39 12.67
CA PRO A 428 -5.29 -15.54 11.46
C PRO A 428 -5.00 -16.33 10.17
N CYS A 429 -4.19 -17.38 10.23
CA CYS A 429 -3.91 -18.23 9.07
C CYS A 429 -5.17 -18.95 8.54
N THR A 430 -6.15 -19.22 9.40
CA THR A 430 -7.41 -19.85 8.99
C THR A 430 -8.25 -18.90 8.15
N GLU A 431 -8.26 -17.61 8.48
CA GLU A 431 -8.92 -16.59 7.67
C GLU A 431 -8.31 -16.49 6.28
N GLU A 432 -6.97 -16.46 6.18
CA GLU A 432 -6.27 -16.42 4.90
C GLU A 432 -6.62 -17.62 4.00
N VAL A 433 -6.63 -18.83 4.57
CA VAL A 433 -7.01 -20.06 3.84
C VAL A 433 -8.48 -20.02 3.41
N ALA A 434 -9.37 -19.53 4.27
CA ALA A 434 -10.79 -19.43 3.95
C ALA A 434 -11.06 -18.43 2.81
N VAL A 435 -10.45 -17.26 2.88
CA VAL A 435 -10.50 -16.23 1.83
C VAL A 435 -9.91 -16.77 0.52
N PHE A 436 -8.81 -17.52 0.58
CA PHE A 436 -8.21 -18.16 -0.59
C PHE A 436 -9.17 -19.19 -1.24
N HIS A 437 -9.87 -20.01 -0.47
CA HIS A 437 -10.86 -20.93 -1.01
C HIS A 437 -12.03 -20.20 -1.70
N ALA A 438 -12.50 -19.11 -1.10
CA ALA A 438 -13.54 -18.27 -1.68
C ALA A 438 -13.07 -17.66 -3.01
N PHE A 439 -11.85 -17.11 -3.02
CA PHE A 439 -11.20 -16.59 -4.22
C PHE A 439 -11.06 -17.66 -5.31
N SER A 440 -10.58 -18.86 -4.98
CA SER A 440 -10.42 -19.96 -5.94
C SER A 440 -11.76 -20.42 -6.55
N ARG A 441 -12.86 -20.33 -5.79
CA ARG A 441 -14.21 -20.61 -6.28
C ARG A 441 -14.62 -19.58 -7.35
N ILE A 442 -14.47 -18.29 -7.04
CA ILE A 442 -14.79 -17.19 -7.95
C ILE A 442 -13.93 -17.24 -9.22
N VAL A 443 -12.62 -17.46 -9.07
CA VAL A 443 -11.69 -17.67 -10.21
C VAL A 443 -12.15 -18.81 -11.10
N SER A 444 -12.82 -19.84 -10.57
CA SER A 444 -13.30 -20.97 -11.38
C SER A 444 -14.52 -20.67 -12.23
N GLU A 445 -15.32 -19.66 -11.86
CA GLU A 445 -16.50 -19.25 -12.61
C GLU A 445 -16.13 -18.58 -13.96
N ALA A 446 -14.92 -18.02 -14.06
CA ALA A 446 -14.38 -17.45 -15.29
C ALA A 446 -14.24 -18.46 -16.45
N ARG A 447 -14.45 -19.77 -16.20
CA ARG A 447 -14.54 -20.79 -17.24
C ARG A 447 -15.77 -20.65 -18.13
N SER A 448 -16.85 -20.06 -17.62
CA SER A 448 -18.14 -19.99 -18.31
C SER A 448 -18.68 -18.56 -18.48
N ALA A 449 -18.08 -17.57 -17.82
CA ALA A 449 -18.51 -16.18 -17.86
C ALA A 449 -17.30 -15.24 -17.71
N PHE A 450 -17.53 -13.94 -17.78
CA PHE A 450 -16.55 -12.96 -17.30
C PHE A 450 -16.64 -12.82 -15.79
N VAL A 451 -15.48 -12.83 -15.14
CA VAL A 451 -15.35 -12.49 -13.72
C VAL A 451 -14.46 -11.26 -13.63
N VAL A 452 -14.95 -10.18 -13.03
CA VAL A 452 -14.16 -9.00 -12.74
C VAL A 452 -13.92 -8.95 -11.24
N LEU A 453 -12.65 -8.99 -10.84
CA LEU A 453 -12.25 -8.98 -9.43
C LEU A 453 -11.56 -7.65 -9.09
N ASP A 454 -12.19 -6.86 -8.23
CA ASP A 454 -11.60 -5.70 -7.57
C ASP A 454 -10.75 -6.18 -6.40
N THR A 455 -9.43 -6.11 -6.52
CA THR A 455 -8.55 -6.65 -5.46
C THR A 455 -8.41 -5.67 -4.30
N ALA A 456 -8.21 -6.20 -3.09
CA ALA A 456 -7.68 -5.45 -1.96
C ALA A 456 -6.33 -4.75 -2.32
N PRO A 457 -5.88 -3.74 -1.54
CA PRO A 457 -4.59 -3.07 -1.76
C PRO A 457 -3.42 -4.05 -1.91
N THR A 458 -2.38 -3.65 -2.66
CA THR A 458 -1.29 -4.52 -3.15
C THR A 458 -0.66 -5.44 -2.10
N GLY A 459 -0.47 -5.00 -0.85
CA GLY A 459 0.13 -5.85 0.20
C GLY A 459 -0.71 -7.09 0.53
N HIS A 460 -2.03 -6.93 0.63
CA HIS A 460 -2.94 -8.05 0.88
C HIS A 460 -3.17 -8.93 -0.35
N SER A 461 -3.10 -8.33 -1.55
CA SER A 461 -3.13 -9.09 -2.81
C SER A 461 -1.90 -10.01 -2.95
N LEU A 462 -0.72 -9.55 -2.53
CA LEU A 462 0.50 -10.36 -2.55
C LEU A 462 0.45 -11.50 -1.54
N LEU A 463 -0.10 -11.26 -0.33
CA LEU A 463 -0.36 -12.32 0.65
C LEU A 463 -1.25 -13.43 0.09
N LEU A 464 -2.32 -13.05 -0.62
CA LEU A 464 -3.18 -14.00 -1.31
C LEU A 464 -2.41 -14.76 -2.40
N MET A 465 -1.57 -14.08 -3.18
CA MET A 465 -0.72 -14.72 -4.19
C MET A 465 0.31 -15.67 -3.58
N ASP A 466 0.94 -15.32 -2.46
CA ASP A 466 1.88 -16.17 -1.73
C ASP A 466 1.19 -17.44 -1.22
N ALA A 467 -0.01 -17.29 -0.64
CA ALA A 467 -0.84 -18.41 -0.23
C ALA A 467 -1.21 -19.31 -1.43
N THR A 468 -1.57 -18.71 -2.58
CA THR A 468 -1.84 -19.47 -3.81
C THR A 468 -0.60 -20.24 -4.29
N GLY A 469 0.59 -19.64 -4.16
CA GLY A 469 1.87 -20.23 -4.56
C GLY A 469 2.32 -21.36 -3.63
N ALA A 470 2.16 -21.19 -2.31
CA ALA A 470 2.46 -22.21 -1.31
C ALA A 470 1.56 -23.44 -1.50
N TYR A 471 0.26 -23.23 -1.70
CA TYR A 471 -0.69 -24.30 -2.00
C TYR A 471 -0.37 -25.00 -3.32
N HIS A 472 -0.01 -24.24 -4.36
CA HIS A 472 0.43 -24.80 -5.64
C HIS A 472 1.65 -25.73 -5.45
N ARG A 473 2.68 -25.29 -4.72
CA ARG A 473 3.87 -26.11 -4.43
C ARG A 473 3.51 -27.38 -3.66
N GLN A 474 2.61 -27.29 -2.68
CA GLN A 474 2.13 -28.45 -1.92
C GLN A 474 1.39 -29.45 -2.81
N MET A 475 0.41 -28.98 -3.60
CA MET A 475 -0.35 -29.85 -4.49
C MET A 475 0.53 -30.52 -5.54
N VAL A 476 1.47 -29.79 -6.14
CA VAL A 476 2.41 -30.37 -7.12
C VAL A 476 3.24 -31.48 -6.46
N ARG A 477 3.79 -31.25 -5.26
CA ARG A 477 4.56 -32.27 -4.52
C ARG A 477 3.74 -33.50 -4.12
N GLU A 478 2.49 -33.32 -3.67
CA GLU A 478 1.63 -34.44 -3.27
C GLU A 478 1.22 -35.31 -4.46
N PHE A 479 1.10 -34.72 -5.66
CA PHE A 479 0.62 -35.42 -6.86
C PHE A 479 1.73 -35.87 -7.81
N GLU A 480 2.98 -35.42 -7.65
CA GLU A 480 4.17 -35.94 -8.37
C GLU A 480 4.40 -37.46 -8.17
N GLY A 481 3.72 -38.09 -7.20
CA GLY A 481 3.75 -39.54 -6.97
C GLY A 481 2.57 -40.35 -7.55
N THR A 482 1.53 -39.71 -8.11
CA THR A 482 0.30 -40.41 -8.53
C THR A 482 -0.03 -40.17 -10.00
N SER A 483 0.32 -41.13 -10.87
CA SER A 483 0.06 -41.06 -12.31
C SER A 483 -1.44 -41.02 -12.62
N GLY A 484 -1.94 -39.94 -13.24
CA GLY A 484 -3.16 -40.02 -14.05
C GLY A 484 -4.10 -38.81 -14.17
N SER A 485 -4.00 -37.76 -13.35
CA SER A 485 -4.92 -36.60 -13.47
C SER A 485 -4.18 -35.28 -13.71
N HIS A 486 -4.52 -34.59 -14.80
CA HIS A 486 -4.10 -33.20 -15.03
C HIS A 486 -4.75 -32.28 -13.99
N ILE A 487 -3.96 -31.82 -13.01
CA ILE A 487 -4.40 -30.85 -12.01
C ILE A 487 -4.20 -29.45 -12.58
N VAL A 488 -5.28 -28.67 -12.62
CA VAL A 488 -5.22 -27.23 -12.91
C VAL A 488 -5.42 -26.48 -11.60
N THR A 489 -4.30 -26.07 -11.01
CA THR A 489 -4.31 -25.24 -9.80
C THR A 489 -4.78 -23.81 -10.09
N PRO A 490 -5.23 -23.05 -9.08
CA PRO A 490 -5.56 -21.63 -9.26
C PRO A 490 -4.38 -20.80 -9.80
N MET A 491 -3.15 -21.08 -9.34
CA MET A 491 -1.95 -20.38 -9.81
C MET A 491 -1.73 -20.55 -11.32
N MET A 492 -1.88 -21.78 -11.85
CA MET A 492 -1.75 -22.04 -13.29
C MET A 492 -2.77 -21.23 -14.12
N ARG A 493 -3.96 -20.97 -13.58
CA ARG A 493 -4.97 -20.14 -14.25
C ARG A 493 -4.62 -18.66 -14.21
N LEU A 494 -4.02 -18.21 -13.11
CA LEU A 494 -3.54 -16.82 -12.99
C LEU A 494 -2.38 -16.54 -13.94
N GLN A 495 -1.50 -17.53 -14.16
CA GLN A 495 -0.39 -17.46 -15.11
C GLN A 495 -0.82 -17.55 -16.58
N ASP A 496 -1.99 -18.13 -16.86
CA ASP A 496 -2.52 -18.23 -18.22
C ASP A 496 -3.09 -16.88 -18.69
N GLY A 497 -2.32 -16.15 -19.50
CA GLY A 497 -2.74 -14.86 -20.05
C GLY A 497 -3.90 -14.91 -21.05
N SER A 498 -4.33 -16.09 -21.51
CA SER A 498 -5.56 -16.27 -22.28
C SER A 498 -6.80 -16.37 -21.38
N TYR A 499 -6.60 -16.79 -20.13
CA TYR A 499 -7.65 -16.96 -19.13
C TYR A 499 -7.75 -15.77 -18.18
N THR A 500 -6.61 -15.24 -17.71
CA THR A 500 -6.51 -14.17 -16.74
C THR A 500 -5.88 -12.92 -17.37
N ARG A 501 -6.55 -11.79 -17.23
CA ARG A 501 -6.05 -10.46 -17.64
C ARG A 501 -5.92 -9.58 -16.41
N ILE A 502 -4.69 -9.22 -16.04
CA ILE A 502 -4.42 -8.28 -14.95
C ILE A 502 -4.38 -6.85 -15.49
N VAL A 503 -5.16 -5.96 -14.85
CA VAL A 503 -5.19 -4.53 -15.13
C VAL A 503 -4.60 -3.77 -13.94
N LEU A 504 -3.46 -3.12 -14.14
CA LEU A 504 -2.80 -2.31 -13.12
C LEU A 504 -3.33 -0.88 -13.15
N VAL A 505 -4.05 -0.48 -12.11
CA VAL A 505 -4.58 0.89 -11.95
C VAL A 505 -3.62 1.70 -11.10
N THR A 506 -3.25 2.89 -11.57
CA THR A 506 -2.41 3.83 -10.86
C THR A 506 -2.84 5.28 -11.09
N LEU A 507 -2.17 6.23 -10.45
CA LEU A 507 -2.32 7.66 -10.68
C LEU A 507 -1.06 8.18 -11.41
N PRO A 508 -1.15 9.27 -12.19
CA PRO A 508 0.01 9.87 -12.87
C PRO A 508 0.94 10.64 -11.91
N GLU A 509 1.29 10.04 -10.78
CA GLU A 509 2.18 10.57 -9.75
C GLU A 509 3.36 9.60 -9.52
N SER A 510 4.54 10.13 -9.15
CA SER A 510 5.79 9.33 -9.02
C SER A 510 5.63 8.11 -8.09
N THR A 511 5.13 8.30 -6.87
CA THR A 511 4.97 7.20 -5.90
C THR A 511 3.94 6.15 -6.35
N PRO A 512 2.71 6.50 -6.76
CA PRO A 512 1.77 5.52 -7.32
C PRO A 512 2.34 4.73 -8.51
N VAL A 513 3.08 5.36 -9.43
CA VAL A 513 3.69 4.65 -10.57
C VAL A 513 4.80 3.70 -10.11
N SER A 514 5.69 4.14 -9.22
CA SER A 514 6.73 3.25 -8.65
C SER A 514 6.12 2.06 -7.89
N GLN A 515 5.04 2.29 -7.15
CA GLN A 515 4.35 1.22 -6.42
C GLN A 515 3.63 0.24 -7.36
N ALA A 516 3.07 0.71 -8.48
CA ALA A 516 2.51 -0.15 -9.52
C ALA A 516 3.61 -0.94 -10.26
N ALA A 517 4.78 -0.34 -10.49
CA ALA A 517 5.93 -1.00 -11.09
C ALA A 517 6.47 -2.12 -10.19
N ALA A 518 6.65 -1.85 -8.89
CA ALA A 518 7.04 -2.88 -7.93
C ALA A 518 6.04 -4.05 -7.89
N LEU A 519 4.73 -3.76 -7.89
CA LEU A 519 3.71 -4.81 -7.99
C LEU A 519 3.83 -5.62 -9.30
N GLN A 520 4.10 -4.96 -10.43
CA GLN A 520 4.33 -5.65 -11.69
C GLN A 520 5.53 -6.59 -11.61
N ASP A 521 6.63 -6.16 -10.98
CA ASP A 521 7.81 -7.00 -10.81
C ASP A 521 7.50 -8.20 -9.92
N ASP A 522 6.69 -8.02 -8.88
CA ASP A 522 6.21 -9.10 -8.02
C ASP A 522 5.36 -10.12 -8.80
N LEU A 523 4.43 -9.65 -9.65
CA LEU A 523 3.63 -10.49 -10.53
C LEU A 523 4.50 -11.25 -11.54
N ARG A 524 5.51 -10.59 -12.12
CA ARG A 524 6.46 -11.20 -13.05
C ARG A 524 7.29 -12.31 -12.40
N ARG A 525 7.70 -12.14 -11.14
CA ARG A 525 8.35 -13.21 -10.36
C ARG A 525 7.44 -14.42 -10.18
N ALA A 526 6.13 -14.23 -10.16
CA ALA A 526 5.13 -15.30 -10.17
C ALA A 526 4.76 -15.79 -11.58
N HIS A 527 5.47 -15.36 -12.62
CA HIS A 527 5.19 -15.64 -14.05
C HIS A 527 3.82 -15.15 -14.52
N ILE A 528 3.36 -14.01 -13.99
CA ILE A 528 2.13 -13.37 -14.40
C ILE A 528 2.47 -12.01 -15.02
N GLU A 529 2.13 -11.82 -16.28
CA GLU A 529 2.37 -10.56 -17.00
C GLU A 529 1.08 -9.71 -17.01
N PRO A 530 1.12 -8.45 -16.54
CA PRO A 530 -0.02 -7.54 -16.65
C PRO A 530 -0.44 -7.31 -18.11
N ALA A 531 -1.75 -7.28 -18.33
CA ALA A 531 -2.33 -7.06 -19.66
C ALA A 531 -2.36 -5.56 -20.04
N ALA A 532 -2.61 -4.68 -19.06
CA ALA A 532 -2.70 -3.25 -19.29
C ALA A 532 -2.40 -2.43 -18.03
N TRP A 533 -2.01 -1.18 -18.27
CA TRP A 533 -1.93 -0.12 -17.27
C TRP A 533 -3.08 0.88 -17.48
N VAL A 534 -3.72 1.31 -16.40
CA VAL A 534 -4.74 2.37 -16.39
C VAL A 534 -4.26 3.49 -15.50
N LEU A 535 -3.93 4.64 -16.11
CA LEU A 535 -3.65 5.87 -15.39
C LEU A 535 -4.96 6.60 -15.15
N ASN A 536 -5.43 6.54 -13.92
CA ASN A 536 -6.70 7.12 -13.52
C ASN A 536 -6.51 8.58 -13.07
N ARG A 537 -7.57 9.38 -13.22
CA ARG A 537 -7.67 10.77 -12.74
C ARG A 537 -6.57 11.69 -13.28
N SER A 538 -6.23 11.58 -14.56
CA SER A 538 -5.26 12.49 -15.17
C SER A 538 -5.83 13.90 -15.29
N LEU A 539 -5.13 14.87 -14.69
CA LEU A 539 -5.45 16.29 -14.88
C LEU A 539 -4.99 16.75 -16.26
N LEU A 540 -3.93 16.17 -16.82
CA LEU A 540 -3.49 16.47 -18.18
C LEU A 540 -4.60 16.21 -19.21
N ALA A 541 -5.35 15.13 -19.03
CA ALA A 541 -6.47 14.77 -19.89
C ALA A 541 -7.78 15.56 -19.58
N SER A 542 -7.80 16.41 -18.55
CA SER A 542 -8.98 17.20 -18.17
C SER A 542 -9.10 18.54 -18.89
N GLY A 543 -8.01 19.04 -19.50
CA GLY A 543 -7.99 20.32 -20.23
C GLY A 543 -7.84 21.58 -19.37
N THR A 544 -7.50 21.45 -18.07
CA THR A 544 -7.24 22.60 -17.18
C THR A 544 -6.13 23.53 -17.69
N THR A 545 -6.31 24.83 -17.49
CA THR A 545 -5.35 25.91 -17.80
C THR A 545 -4.84 26.64 -16.56
N ASP A 546 -5.33 26.30 -15.36
CA ASP A 546 -4.90 26.92 -14.10
C ASP A 546 -3.36 26.77 -13.91
N PRO A 547 -2.62 27.87 -13.65
CA PRO A 547 -1.16 27.83 -13.56
C PRO A 547 -0.59 26.92 -12.48
N LEU A 548 -1.30 26.74 -11.35
CA LEU A 548 -0.86 25.89 -10.25
C LEU A 548 -1.02 24.41 -10.62
N LEU A 549 -2.11 24.06 -11.31
CA LEU A 549 -2.31 22.71 -11.86
C LEU A 549 -1.38 22.46 -13.06
N ALA A 550 -1.15 23.44 -13.92
CA ALA A 550 -0.26 23.37 -15.07
C ALA A 550 1.17 22.96 -14.69
N GLY A 551 1.68 23.50 -13.57
CA GLY A 551 2.99 23.11 -13.03
C GLY A 551 3.09 21.63 -12.65
N ARG A 552 1.97 20.99 -12.28
CA ARG A 552 1.88 19.56 -11.96
C ARG A 552 1.74 18.68 -13.21
N LEU A 553 1.23 19.23 -14.31
CA LEU A 553 1.10 18.50 -15.58
C LEU A 553 2.45 18.03 -16.14
N ALA A 554 3.53 18.77 -15.89
CA ALA A 554 4.88 18.33 -16.24
C ALA A 554 5.28 17.04 -15.50
N GLY A 555 4.91 16.93 -14.22
CA GLY A 555 5.07 15.71 -13.43
C GLY A 555 4.28 14.53 -14.01
N GLU A 556 3.01 14.75 -14.36
CA GLU A 556 2.18 13.71 -15.01
C GLU A 556 2.82 13.22 -16.31
N ARG A 557 3.24 14.14 -17.20
CA ARG A 557 3.90 13.80 -18.47
C ARG A 557 5.13 12.92 -18.27
N ARG A 558 5.97 13.21 -17.27
CA ARG A 558 7.15 12.39 -16.97
C ARG A 558 6.79 10.98 -16.53
N GLN A 559 5.78 10.83 -15.67
CA GLN A 559 5.35 9.51 -15.23
C GLN A 559 4.67 8.72 -16.34
N MET A 560 3.91 9.41 -17.19
CA MET A 560 3.32 8.86 -18.40
C MET A 560 4.41 8.34 -19.35
N ALA A 561 5.43 9.16 -19.65
CA ALA A 561 6.59 8.75 -20.46
C ALA A 561 7.31 7.54 -19.84
N ARG A 562 7.58 7.56 -18.54
CA ARG A 562 8.19 6.42 -17.81
C ARG A 562 7.40 5.12 -17.98
N ILE A 563 6.07 5.20 -18.03
CA ILE A 563 5.23 4.01 -18.27
C ILE A 563 5.36 3.53 -19.72
N ALA A 564 5.28 4.45 -20.68
CA ALA A 564 5.35 4.14 -22.12
C ALA A 564 6.74 3.63 -22.55
N GLU A 565 7.81 4.09 -21.92
CA GLU A 565 9.20 3.79 -22.31
C GLU A 565 9.74 2.47 -21.75
N GLY A 566 9.04 1.81 -20.82
CA GLY A 566 9.54 0.54 -20.29
C GLY A 566 8.71 -0.22 -19.25
N LEU A 567 7.67 0.38 -18.67
CA LEU A 567 6.83 -0.33 -17.68
C LEU A 567 5.68 -1.08 -18.34
N SER A 568 4.99 -0.48 -19.30
CA SER A 568 3.90 -1.13 -20.05
C SER A 568 4.38 -1.52 -21.44
N SER A 569 4.28 -2.81 -21.77
CA SER A 569 4.69 -3.36 -23.06
C SER A 569 3.54 -3.57 -24.03
N ARG A 570 2.29 -3.39 -23.60
CA ARG A 570 1.08 -3.75 -24.36
C ARG A 570 0.12 -2.59 -24.56
N MET A 571 -0.46 -2.09 -23.47
CA MET A 571 -1.53 -1.10 -23.55
C MET A 571 -1.53 -0.20 -22.31
N THR A 572 -1.60 1.10 -22.57
CA THR A 572 -1.69 2.11 -21.53
C THR A 572 -2.92 2.97 -21.80
N CYS A 573 -3.88 2.89 -20.88
CA CYS A 573 -5.10 3.67 -20.93
C CYS A 573 -5.03 4.87 -19.99
N VAL A 574 -5.64 5.98 -20.38
CA VAL A 574 -5.75 7.17 -19.53
C VAL A 574 -7.22 7.49 -19.31
N VAL A 575 -7.59 7.71 -18.04
CA VAL A 575 -8.91 8.15 -17.63
C VAL A 575 -8.80 9.60 -17.12
N PRO A 576 -9.50 10.57 -17.74
CA PRO A 576 -9.49 11.96 -17.29
C PRO A 576 -9.98 12.13 -15.86
N TRP A 577 -9.47 13.15 -15.18
CA TRP A 577 -10.07 13.61 -13.92
C TRP A 577 -11.49 14.14 -14.16
N GLN A 578 -12.42 13.82 -13.25
CA GLN A 578 -13.81 14.24 -13.34
C GLN A 578 -14.22 15.08 -12.12
N ALA A 579 -14.95 16.16 -12.39
CA ALA A 579 -15.50 17.07 -11.38
C ALA A 579 -16.57 16.44 -10.49
N VAL A 580 -17.21 15.36 -10.96
CA VAL A 580 -18.18 14.58 -10.20
C VAL A 580 -17.68 13.14 -10.19
N ALA A 581 -17.73 12.49 -9.03
CA ALA A 581 -17.35 11.08 -8.94
C ALA A 581 -18.28 10.25 -9.84
N PRO A 582 -17.74 9.35 -10.68
CA PRO A 582 -18.54 8.52 -11.59
C PRO A 582 -19.26 7.43 -10.79
N VAL A 583 -20.40 7.80 -10.24
CA VAL A 583 -21.31 6.93 -9.48
C VAL A 583 -22.56 6.69 -10.32
N GLY A 584 -23.04 5.46 -10.34
CA GLY A 584 -24.17 5.06 -11.16
C GLY A 584 -23.74 4.44 -12.49
N VAL A 585 -24.57 3.55 -13.03
CA VAL A 585 -24.34 2.86 -14.31
C VAL A 585 -24.04 3.86 -15.43
N GLU A 586 -24.81 4.95 -15.54
CA GLU A 586 -24.66 5.95 -16.61
C GLU A 586 -23.28 6.63 -16.57
N ALA A 587 -22.85 7.10 -15.39
CA ALA A 587 -21.56 7.75 -15.23
C ALA A 587 -20.38 6.78 -15.44
N LEU A 588 -20.53 5.52 -15.01
CA LEU A 588 -19.55 4.46 -15.26
C LEU A 588 -19.46 4.12 -16.75
N THR A 589 -20.59 4.12 -17.48
CA THR A 589 -20.60 3.95 -18.94
C THR A 589 -19.88 5.09 -19.65
N ALA A 590 -20.03 6.33 -19.18
CA ALA A 590 -19.33 7.47 -19.78
C ALA A 590 -17.80 7.33 -19.70
N LEU A 591 -17.25 6.65 -18.69
CA LEU A 591 -15.80 6.40 -18.57
C LEU A 591 -15.24 5.48 -19.67
N VAL A 592 -16.08 4.63 -20.25
CA VAL A 592 -15.70 3.60 -21.24
C VAL A 592 -16.19 3.95 -22.65
N GLN A 593 -16.74 5.14 -22.85
CA GLN A 593 -17.09 5.64 -24.18
C GLN A 593 -15.87 6.31 -24.84
N ARG A 594 -15.79 6.23 -26.17
CA ARG A 594 -14.78 6.98 -26.92
C ARG A 594 -15.17 8.48 -26.88
N PRO A 595 -14.21 9.38 -26.58
CA PRO A 595 -14.47 10.82 -26.53
C PRO A 595 -14.92 11.42 -27.86
#